data_AF-B6Q8S7-F1
#
_entry.id   AF-B6Q8S7-F1
#
_cell.length_a   1.000
_cell.length_b   1.000
_cell.length_c   1.000
_cell.angle_alpha   90.00
_cell.angle_beta   90.00
_cell.angle_gamma   90.00
#
_symmetry.space_group_name_H-M   'P 1'
#
loop_
_entity.id
_entity.type
_entity.pdbx_description
1 polymer ?
#
loop_
_entity_poly.entity_id
_entity_poly.type
_entity_poly.pdbx_seq_one_letter_code
_entity_poly.pdbx_strand_id
1 'polypeptide(L)'
;MSLNRQDSAHGDKLGRDGEKLQESSHPPTLASEYATKPVTLPFLQRMKLYLSEPVVAAFIAGGVAGAVSRTIVSPLERLKILLQIQSVGREEYRLSIWKALAKMRKEEGWRGFMRGNGTNCIRIIPYSAVQFGSYNFYKKFIEATPGADLNPIQRLYCGALAGITSVTFTYPLDIVRTRLSIQSASFADLGQRKAGEKLPGMFETMVMMYRNEGGMLALYRGIVPTVAGVAPYVGLNFMVYESVRVYLTPPGEKNPSSARKLLAGAISGAVAQTCTYPL
;
A
#
# COMPACT_ATOMS: atom_id res chain seq x y z
N MET A 1 -58.24 -68.36 15.50
CA MET A 1 -57.66 -69.66 15.13
C MET A 1 -56.25 -69.37 14.60
N SER A 2 -55.10 -69.76 15.14
CA SER A 2 -54.63 -70.32 16.41
C SER A 2 -53.11 -70.12 16.41
N LEU A 3 -52.49 -70.09 17.58
CA LEU A 3 -51.06 -69.97 17.87
C LEU A 3 -50.17 -71.10 17.29
N ASN A 4 -48.88 -70.80 17.05
CA ASN A 4 -47.63 -71.56 17.37
C ASN A 4 -46.48 -71.06 16.46
N ARG A 5 -45.24 -70.69 16.83
CA ARG A 5 -44.25 -71.03 17.89
C ARG A 5 -43.78 -72.50 17.91
N GLN A 6 -42.43 -72.66 17.97
CA GLN A 6 -41.57 -73.87 18.01
C GLN A 6 -40.85 -74.15 16.68
N ASP A 7 -39.56 -74.49 16.57
CA ASP A 7 -38.41 -74.73 17.47
C ASP A 7 -37.14 -74.59 16.58
N SER A 8 -36.02 -73.97 17.00
CA SER A 8 -34.94 -74.47 17.86
C SER A 8 -34.26 -75.78 17.42
N ALA A 9 -32.92 -75.73 17.45
CA ALA A 9 -31.94 -76.83 17.48
C ALA A 9 -31.34 -77.32 16.14
N HIS A 10 -30.29 -76.64 15.69
CA HIS A 10 -29.15 -77.29 15.02
C HIS A 10 -28.01 -77.46 16.03
N GLY A 11 -27.93 -78.63 16.64
CA GLY A 11 -26.64 -79.22 17.01
C GLY A 11 -26.12 -80.04 15.82
N ASP A 12 -24.91 -80.55 15.77
CA ASP A 12 -23.67 -80.40 16.53
C ASP A 12 -22.64 -81.16 15.66
N LYS A 13 -21.37 -80.76 15.71
CA LYS A 13 -20.17 -81.53 15.27
C LYS A 13 -19.93 -81.79 13.78
N LEU A 14 -19.04 -80.99 13.21
CA LEU A 14 -17.85 -81.47 12.49
C LEU A 14 -16.73 -80.46 12.85
N GLY A 15 -15.82 -80.78 13.77
CA GLY A 15 -14.55 -81.43 13.43
C GLY A 15 -13.46 -80.36 13.29
N ARG A 16 -12.89 -79.90 14.41
CA ARG A 16 -11.45 -80.02 14.75
C ARG A 16 -10.54 -79.80 13.54
N ASP A 17 -9.97 -78.60 13.42
CA ASP A 17 -8.64 -78.30 12.85
C ASP A 17 -8.40 -76.77 12.83
N GLY A 18 -8.42 -76.12 14.01
CA GLY A 18 -8.32 -74.65 14.09
C GLY A 18 -7.54 -74.07 15.28
N GLU A 19 -6.95 -74.90 16.13
CA GLU A 19 -6.14 -74.44 17.26
C GLU A 19 -4.67 -74.80 17.04
N LYS A 20 -3.97 -73.95 16.30
CA LYS A 20 -2.51 -73.72 16.35
C LYS A 20 -2.20 -72.67 15.30
N LEU A 21 -2.12 -71.41 15.72
CA LEU A 21 -1.36 -70.28 15.15
C LEU A 21 -1.89 -68.99 15.80
N GLN A 22 -1.70 -68.86 17.11
CA GLN A 22 -1.91 -67.60 17.82
C GLN A 22 -0.69 -67.33 18.69
N GLU A 23 0.45 -67.04 18.05
CA GLU A 23 1.57 -66.33 18.66
C GLU A 23 2.52 -65.82 17.57
N SER A 24 3.00 -64.59 17.74
CA SER A 24 3.91 -63.81 16.87
C SER A 24 3.29 -63.05 15.69
N SER A 25 3.01 -61.76 15.90
CA SER A 25 3.36 -60.68 14.96
C SER A 25 2.86 -59.34 15.52
N HIS A 26 3.74 -58.65 16.25
CA HIS A 26 3.61 -57.21 16.42
C HIS A 26 3.63 -56.56 15.02
N PRO A 27 2.67 -55.67 14.67
CA PRO A 27 2.77 -54.93 13.43
C PRO A 27 3.95 -53.96 13.53
N PRO A 28 4.86 -53.89 12.55
CA PRO A 28 5.92 -52.90 12.57
C PRO A 28 5.29 -51.51 12.41
N THR A 29 5.64 -50.64 13.33
CA THR A 29 5.23 -49.24 13.46
C THR A 29 5.63 -48.45 12.20
N LEU A 30 4.79 -48.42 11.17
CA LEU A 30 4.92 -47.57 9.98
C LEU A 30 4.81 -46.05 10.26
N ALA A 31 4.76 -45.65 11.53
CA ALA A 31 4.65 -44.25 11.96
C ALA A 31 6.00 -43.59 12.31
N SER A 32 7.12 -44.32 12.27
CA SER A 32 8.42 -43.77 12.71
C SER A 32 9.38 -43.36 11.58
N GLU A 33 9.02 -43.53 10.30
CA GLU A 33 9.91 -43.21 9.16
C GLU A 33 9.54 -41.92 8.41
N TYR A 34 8.49 -41.21 8.86
CA TYR A 34 8.19 -39.84 8.44
C TYR A 34 8.83 -38.79 9.35
N ALA A 35 10.03 -39.07 9.87
CA ALA A 35 10.91 -38.05 10.40
C ALA A 35 11.36 -37.18 9.21
N THR A 36 10.62 -36.10 8.97
CA THR A 36 10.86 -35.09 7.96
C THR A 36 12.30 -34.57 8.08
N LYS A 37 13.19 -35.09 7.23
CA LYS A 37 14.45 -34.41 6.93
C LYS A 37 14.07 -32.99 6.49
N PRO A 38 14.59 -31.91 7.11
CA PRO A 38 14.27 -30.57 6.65
C PRO A 38 14.79 -30.45 5.22
N VAL A 39 13.88 -30.44 4.25
CA VAL A 39 14.22 -30.23 2.85
C VAL A 39 14.77 -28.80 2.77
N THR A 40 16.09 -28.68 2.74
CA THR A 40 16.78 -27.42 2.47
C THR A 40 16.52 -27.07 1.01
N LEU A 41 15.39 -26.41 0.76
CA LEU A 41 15.05 -25.89 -0.56
C LEU A 41 16.20 -25.01 -1.08
N PRO A 42 16.58 -25.15 -2.36
CA PRO A 42 17.60 -24.30 -2.97
C PRO A 42 17.19 -22.82 -2.85
N PHE A 43 18.18 -21.93 -2.73
CA PHE A 43 17.98 -20.50 -2.46
C PHE A 43 16.92 -19.86 -3.37
N LEU A 44 16.95 -20.16 -4.67
CA LEU A 44 15.99 -19.66 -5.65
C LEU A 44 14.55 -20.09 -5.37
N GLN A 45 14.35 -21.30 -4.82
CA GLN A 45 13.03 -21.82 -4.49
C GLN A 45 12.50 -21.21 -3.18
N ARG A 46 13.38 -20.93 -2.21
CA ARG A 46 13.02 -20.10 -1.02
C ARG A 46 12.63 -18.68 -1.43
N MET A 47 13.42 -18.05 -2.30
CA MET A 47 13.09 -16.72 -2.83
C MET A 47 11.76 -16.72 -3.58
N LYS A 48 11.53 -17.73 -4.43
CA LYS A 48 10.26 -17.86 -5.17
C LYS A 48 9.08 -18.00 -4.21
N LEU A 49 9.20 -18.80 -3.16
CA LEU A 49 8.13 -18.97 -2.16
C LEU A 49 7.88 -17.68 -1.38
N TYR A 50 8.94 -16.98 -0.95
CA TYR A 50 8.83 -15.70 -0.26
C TYR A 50 8.21 -14.61 -1.16
N LEU A 51 8.61 -14.53 -2.43
CA LEU A 51 8.05 -13.59 -3.39
C LEU A 51 6.61 -13.94 -3.80
N SER A 52 6.23 -15.22 -3.74
CA SER A 52 4.86 -15.68 -4.03
C SER A 52 3.92 -15.50 -2.84
N GLU A 53 4.43 -15.12 -1.67
CA GLU A 53 3.59 -14.79 -0.53
C GLU A 53 2.68 -13.61 -0.92
N PRO A 54 1.34 -13.72 -0.79
CA PRO A 54 0.41 -12.70 -1.27
C PRO A 54 0.71 -11.29 -0.76
N VAL A 55 1.18 -11.17 0.48
CA VAL A 55 1.55 -9.89 1.11
C VAL A 55 2.79 -9.30 0.44
N VAL A 56 3.83 -10.10 0.25
CA VAL A 56 5.09 -9.67 -0.38
C VAL A 56 4.87 -9.33 -1.86
N ALA A 57 4.12 -10.16 -2.57
CA ALA A 57 3.76 -9.93 -3.97
C ALA A 57 2.96 -8.62 -4.13
N ALA A 58 1.92 -8.41 -3.31
CA ALA A 58 1.13 -7.19 -3.33
C ALA A 58 1.96 -5.95 -2.96
N PHE A 59 2.87 -6.08 -2.00
CA PHE A 59 3.75 -5.00 -1.59
C PHE A 59 4.72 -4.59 -2.70
N ILE A 60 5.38 -5.55 -3.35
CA ILE A 60 6.31 -5.28 -4.46
C ILE A 60 5.54 -4.72 -5.66
N ALA A 61 4.41 -5.33 -6.03
CA ALA A 61 3.59 -4.85 -7.13
C ALA A 61 3.08 -3.43 -6.88
N GLY A 62 2.61 -3.13 -5.65
CA GLY A 62 2.22 -1.79 -5.22
C GLY A 62 3.37 -0.79 -5.24
N GLY A 63 4.56 -1.20 -4.80
CA GLY A 63 5.78 -0.37 -4.82
C GLY A 63 6.21 -0.01 -6.24
N VAL A 64 6.26 -0.99 -7.15
CA VAL A 64 6.61 -0.78 -8.56
C VAL A 64 5.55 0.07 -9.26
N ALA A 65 4.26 -0.27 -9.09
CA ALA A 65 3.17 0.51 -9.67
C ALA A 65 3.18 1.97 -9.17
N GLY A 66 3.44 2.18 -7.89
CA GLY A 66 3.59 3.51 -7.30
C GLY A 66 4.78 4.28 -7.89
N ALA A 67 5.93 3.64 -8.06
CA ALA A 67 7.12 4.27 -8.63
C ALA A 67 6.92 4.65 -10.11
N VAL A 68 6.28 3.78 -10.89
CA VAL A 68 5.91 4.07 -12.28
C VAL A 68 4.93 5.24 -12.34
N SER A 69 3.89 5.23 -11.50
CA SER A 69 2.91 6.32 -11.40
C SER A 69 3.57 7.66 -11.09
N ARG A 70 4.44 7.72 -10.07
CA ARG A 70 5.17 8.96 -9.73
C ARG A 70 6.09 9.43 -10.84
N THR A 71 6.72 8.52 -11.57
CA THR A 71 7.59 8.87 -12.69
C THR A 71 6.82 9.50 -13.86
N ILE A 72 5.63 8.96 -14.17
CA ILE A 72 4.75 9.52 -15.21
C ILE A 72 4.23 10.91 -14.81
N VAL A 73 3.88 11.10 -13.53
CA VAL A 73 3.27 12.34 -13.02
C VAL A 73 4.33 13.39 -12.63
N SER A 74 5.59 13.01 -12.44
CA SER A 74 6.71 13.88 -12.03
C SER A 74 6.82 15.21 -12.80
N PRO A 75 6.66 15.27 -14.14
CA PRO A 75 6.75 16.55 -14.86
C PRO A 75 5.69 17.57 -14.38
N LEU A 76 4.47 17.10 -14.13
CA LEU A 76 3.36 17.93 -13.67
C LEU A 76 3.47 18.24 -12.17
N GLU A 77 3.94 17.28 -11.35
CA GLU A 77 4.22 17.53 -9.93
C GLU A 77 5.28 18.62 -9.75
N ARG A 78 6.35 18.56 -10.55
CA ARG A 78 7.40 19.59 -10.55
C ARG A 78 6.85 20.94 -10.97
N LEU A 79 6.08 20.99 -12.06
CA LEU A 79 5.46 22.24 -12.52
C LEU A 79 4.55 22.83 -11.44
N LYS A 80 3.72 22.01 -10.80
CA LYS A 80 2.86 22.43 -9.69
C LYS A 80 3.66 23.08 -8.57
N ILE A 81 4.76 22.45 -8.13
CA ILE A 81 5.62 23.02 -7.08
C ILE A 81 6.21 24.35 -7.53
N LEU A 82 6.75 24.44 -8.76
CA LEU A 82 7.29 25.69 -9.30
C LEU A 82 6.24 26.81 -9.30
N LEU A 83 5.01 26.52 -9.70
CA LEU A 83 3.91 27.49 -9.67
C LEU A 83 3.48 27.86 -8.24
N GLN A 84 3.58 26.94 -7.28
CA GLN A 84 3.21 27.21 -5.88
C GLN A 84 4.27 28.00 -5.09
N ILE A 85 5.56 27.83 -5.41
CA ILE A 85 6.66 28.51 -4.69
C ILE A 85 7.01 29.87 -5.29
N GLN A 86 6.41 30.23 -6.43
CA GLN A 86 6.62 31.53 -7.05
C GLN A 86 6.22 32.65 -6.08
N SER A 87 7.17 33.55 -5.81
CA SER A 87 6.94 34.70 -4.95
C SER A 87 5.84 35.59 -5.52
N VAL A 88 4.86 35.95 -4.68
CA VAL A 88 3.79 36.90 -4.99
C VAL A 88 4.40 38.17 -5.58
N GLY A 89 4.13 38.46 -6.87
CA GLY A 89 4.60 39.67 -7.54
C GLY A 89 5.40 39.50 -8.84
N ARG A 90 5.78 38.29 -9.26
CA ARG A 90 6.29 38.05 -10.63
C ARG A 90 5.14 37.67 -11.59
N GLU A 91 4.56 38.68 -12.23
CA GLU A 91 3.55 38.55 -13.32
C GLU A 91 4.09 37.84 -14.58
N GLU A 92 5.40 37.65 -14.69
CA GLU A 92 6.10 37.13 -15.88
C GLU A 92 5.73 35.68 -16.25
N TYR A 93 5.00 34.98 -15.36
CA TYR A 93 4.66 33.57 -15.48
C TYR A 93 3.15 33.24 -15.35
N ARG A 94 2.26 34.13 -15.81
CA ARG A 94 0.90 33.72 -16.24
C ARG A 94 0.94 32.84 -17.52
N LEU A 95 1.93 31.97 -17.64
CA LEU A 95 2.08 31.04 -18.74
C LEU A 95 1.04 29.93 -18.61
N SER A 96 0.38 29.60 -19.71
CA SER A 96 -0.39 28.36 -19.81
C SER A 96 0.51 27.17 -19.44
N ILE A 97 -0.04 26.14 -18.81
CA ILE A 97 0.68 24.91 -18.38
C ILE A 97 1.65 24.41 -19.46
N TRP A 98 1.20 24.38 -20.72
CA TRP A 98 2.00 23.97 -21.87
C TRP A 98 3.22 24.86 -22.16
N LYS A 99 3.09 26.17 -22.02
CA LYS A 99 4.20 27.12 -22.19
C LYS A 99 5.23 26.94 -21.08
N ALA A 100 4.78 26.73 -19.85
CA ALA A 100 5.68 26.46 -18.72
C ALA A 100 6.43 25.12 -18.89
N LEU A 101 5.75 24.05 -19.31
CA LEU A 101 6.39 22.78 -19.64
C LEU A 101 7.40 22.91 -20.79
N ALA A 102 7.05 23.64 -21.86
CA ALA A 102 7.94 23.88 -22.99
C ALA A 102 9.21 24.65 -22.56
N LYS A 103 9.04 25.66 -21.71
CA LYS A 103 10.17 26.43 -21.15
C LYS A 103 11.07 25.54 -20.29
N MET A 104 10.50 24.75 -19.37
CA MET A 104 11.26 23.78 -18.56
C MET A 104 12.03 22.78 -19.41
N ARG A 105 11.41 22.25 -20.48
CA ARG A 105 12.10 21.35 -21.42
C ARG A 105 13.28 22.03 -22.11
N LYS A 106 13.12 23.30 -22.50
CA LYS A 106 14.15 24.08 -23.20
C LYS A 106 15.33 24.44 -22.28
N GLU A 107 15.06 24.80 -21.03
CA GLU A 107 16.07 25.30 -20.09
C GLU A 107 16.76 24.18 -19.30
N GLU A 108 16.03 23.14 -18.89
CA GLU A 108 16.56 22.08 -18.03
C GLU A 108 16.68 20.71 -18.71
N GLY A 109 16.05 20.53 -19.87
CA GLY A 109 15.96 19.24 -20.56
C GLY A 109 15.09 18.21 -19.82
N TRP A 110 15.09 16.98 -20.35
CA TRP A 110 14.28 15.88 -19.79
C TRP A 110 14.64 15.52 -18.35
N ARG A 111 15.93 15.61 -17.99
CA ARG A 111 16.41 15.40 -16.62
C ARG A 111 15.86 16.44 -15.64
N GLY A 112 15.50 17.63 -16.10
CA GLY A 112 14.82 18.66 -15.30
C GLY A 112 13.49 18.15 -14.75
N PHE A 113 12.64 17.56 -15.59
CA PHE A 113 11.32 17.05 -15.18
C PHE A 113 11.36 15.99 -14.08
N MET A 114 12.47 15.26 -13.98
CA MET A 114 12.62 14.13 -13.06
C MET A 114 13.37 14.48 -11.77
N ARG A 115 13.87 15.72 -11.58
CA ARG A 115 14.58 16.05 -10.32
C ARG A 115 13.61 16.02 -9.15
N GLY A 116 14.03 15.40 -8.05
CA GLY A 116 13.18 15.14 -6.88
C GLY A 116 12.29 13.90 -7.01
N ASN A 117 12.14 13.30 -8.20
CA ASN A 117 11.31 12.10 -8.34
C ASN A 117 11.88 10.90 -7.55
N GLY A 118 13.21 10.78 -7.45
CA GLY A 118 13.84 9.73 -6.65
C GLY A 118 13.38 9.75 -5.18
N THR A 119 13.29 10.93 -4.58
CA THR A 119 12.77 11.07 -3.21
C THR A 119 11.27 10.77 -3.11
N ASN A 120 10.50 11.01 -4.17
CA ASN A 120 9.08 10.62 -4.23
C ASN A 120 8.92 9.09 -4.23
N CYS A 121 9.77 8.39 -4.99
CA CYS A 121 9.74 6.94 -5.10
C CYS A 121 10.23 6.25 -3.81
N ILE A 122 11.33 6.72 -3.21
CA ILE A 122 11.88 6.12 -1.97
C ILE A 122 10.85 6.10 -0.85
N ARG A 123 10.00 7.12 -0.76
CA ARG A 123 8.96 7.22 0.28
C ARG A 123 7.90 6.10 0.20
N ILE A 124 7.64 5.57 -0.99
CA ILE A 124 6.54 4.61 -1.21
C ILE A 124 6.71 3.38 -0.30
N ILE A 125 7.93 2.88 -0.19
CA ILE A 125 8.26 1.67 0.57
C ILE A 125 7.92 1.81 2.07
N PRO A 126 8.52 2.77 2.82
CA PRO A 126 8.23 2.90 4.26
C PRO A 126 6.77 3.30 4.50
N TYR A 127 6.18 4.13 3.65
CA TYR A 127 4.78 4.53 3.78
C TYR A 127 3.84 3.34 3.64
N SER A 128 3.99 2.55 2.58
CA SER A 128 3.18 1.34 2.38
C SER A 128 3.43 0.32 3.48
N ALA A 129 4.67 0.14 3.96
CA ALA A 129 4.99 -0.84 4.99
C ALA A 129 4.25 -0.53 6.30
N VAL A 130 4.35 0.71 6.78
CA VAL A 130 3.65 1.13 8.00
C VAL A 130 2.14 1.14 7.79
N GLN A 131 1.65 1.57 6.62
CA GLN A 131 0.21 1.61 6.36
C GLN A 131 -0.40 0.20 6.35
N PHE A 132 0.20 -0.75 5.63
CA PHE A 132 -0.28 -2.14 5.61
C PHE A 132 -0.14 -2.82 6.97
N GLY A 133 0.99 -2.62 7.66
CA GLY A 133 1.20 -3.15 9.02
C GLY A 133 0.15 -2.62 10.00
N SER A 134 -0.08 -1.31 10.00
CA SER A 134 -1.07 -0.65 10.85
C SER A 134 -2.49 -1.06 10.49
N TYR A 135 -2.81 -1.20 9.20
CA TYR A 135 -4.12 -1.68 8.75
C TYR A 135 -4.41 -3.08 9.28
N ASN A 136 -3.46 -4.01 9.13
CA ASN A 136 -3.62 -5.37 9.63
C ASN A 136 -3.66 -5.41 11.17
N PHE A 137 -2.95 -4.51 11.85
CA PHE A 137 -3.03 -4.37 13.30
C PHE A 137 -4.42 -3.90 13.74
N TYR A 138 -4.92 -2.78 13.21
CA TYR A 138 -6.24 -2.25 13.58
C TYR A 138 -7.38 -3.17 13.15
N LYS A 139 -7.26 -3.85 11.99
CA LYS A 139 -8.24 -4.83 11.52
C LYS A 139 -8.50 -5.91 12.56
N LYS A 140 -7.45 -6.43 13.22
CA LYS A 140 -7.58 -7.49 14.25
C LYS A 140 -8.43 -7.08 15.45
N PHE A 141 -8.53 -5.78 15.75
CA PHE A 141 -9.36 -5.29 16.85
C PHE A 141 -10.81 -5.02 16.44
N ILE A 142 -11.07 -4.85 15.15
CA ILE A 142 -12.39 -4.49 14.61
C ILE A 142 -13.11 -5.72 14.02
N GLU A 143 -12.37 -6.73 13.55
CA GLU A 143 -12.95 -7.95 13.01
C GLU A 143 -13.63 -8.78 14.11
N ALA A 144 -14.88 -9.20 13.86
CA ALA A 144 -15.65 -10.01 14.82
C ALA A 144 -15.11 -11.45 14.95
N THR A 145 -14.53 -11.97 13.86
CA THR A 145 -13.93 -13.30 13.78
C THR A 145 -12.66 -13.18 12.94
N PRO A 146 -11.59 -13.95 13.22
CA PRO A 146 -10.37 -13.93 12.41
C PRO A 146 -10.69 -14.16 10.92
N GLY A 147 -10.36 -13.18 10.08
CA GLY A 147 -10.61 -13.26 8.64
C GLY A 147 -12.01 -12.82 8.17
N ALA A 148 -12.84 -12.28 9.06
CA ALA A 148 -14.13 -11.72 8.67
C ALA A 148 -13.97 -10.48 7.76
N ASP A 149 -14.89 -10.34 6.81
CA ASP A 149 -14.98 -9.14 5.98
C ASP A 149 -15.50 -7.96 6.80
N LEU A 150 -14.75 -6.86 6.79
CA LEU A 150 -15.17 -5.61 7.43
C LEU A 150 -16.27 -4.92 6.61
N ASN A 151 -17.23 -4.29 7.28
CA ASN A 151 -18.19 -3.38 6.63
C ASN A 151 -17.44 -2.18 5.99
N PRO A 152 -17.89 -1.60 4.86
CA PRO A 152 -17.35 -0.36 4.29
C PRO A 152 -16.97 0.73 5.31
N ILE A 153 -17.82 0.98 6.32
CA ILE A 153 -17.55 1.99 7.36
C ILE A 153 -16.37 1.56 8.25
N GLN A 154 -16.31 0.30 8.65
CA GLN A 154 -15.19 -0.25 9.43
C GLN A 154 -13.88 -0.23 8.62
N ARG A 155 -13.93 -0.56 7.33
CA ARG A 155 -12.78 -0.46 6.41
C ARG A 155 -12.27 0.97 6.32
N LEU A 156 -13.19 1.94 6.26
CA LEU A 156 -12.87 3.36 6.22
C LEU A 156 -12.18 3.81 7.51
N TYR A 157 -12.73 3.49 8.69
CA TYR A 157 -12.09 3.82 9.97
C TYR A 157 -10.72 3.16 10.13
N CYS A 158 -10.62 1.86 9.85
CA CYS A 158 -9.37 1.11 9.91
C CYS A 158 -8.32 1.69 8.95
N GLY A 159 -8.74 2.02 7.72
CA GLY A 159 -7.90 2.66 6.71
C GLY A 159 -7.44 4.07 7.11
N ALA A 160 -8.32 4.86 7.70
CA ALA A 160 -8.01 6.21 8.18
C ALA A 160 -7.00 6.18 9.33
N LEU A 161 -7.21 5.32 10.34
CA LEU A 161 -6.27 5.15 11.46
C LEU A 161 -4.91 4.65 10.96
N ALA A 162 -4.91 3.66 10.06
CA ALA A 162 -3.69 3.16 9.44
C ALA A 162 -2.95 4.26 8.64
N GLY A 163 -3.68 5.11 7.93
CA GLY A 163 -3.13 6.25 7.19
C GLY A 163 -2.56 7.34 8.10
N ILE A 164 -3.24 7.69 9.18
CA ILE A 164 -2.73 8.66 10.17
C ILE A 164 -1.46 8.12 10.84
N THR A 165 -1.47 6.82 11.18
CA THR A 165 -0.30 6.15 11.77
C THR A 165 0.87 6.15 10.78
N SER A 166 0.65 5.76 9.53
CA SER A 166 1.72 5.77 8.52
C SER A 166 2.26 7.17 8.28
N VAL A 167 1.41 8.18 8.15
CA VAL A 167 1.82 9.59 8.03
C VAL A 167 2.67 10.01 9.22
N THR A 168 2.28 9.67 10.44
CA THR A 168 3.03 10.04 11.66
C THR A 168 4.42 9.41 11.69
N PHE A 169 4.54 8.14 11.34
CA PHE A 169 5.83 7.44 11.28
C PHE A 169 6.72 7.91 10.13
N THR A 170 6.13 8.22 8.96
CA THR A 170 6.90 8.67 7.78
C THR A 170 7.08 10.17 7.70
N TYR A 171 6.52 10.94 8.65
CA TYR A 171 6.53 12.39 8.61
C TYR A 171 7.94 13.01 8.47
N PRO A 172 8.98 12.52 9.16
CA PRO A 172 10.35 13.01 8.95
C PRO A 172 10.86 12.87 7.52
N LEU A 173 10.42 11.85 6.80
CA LEU A 173 10.77 11.68 5.38
C LEU A 173 9.94 12.61 4.49
N ASP A 174 8.67 12.85 4.86
CA ASP A 174 7.77 13.76 4.13
C ASP A 174 8.25 15.20 4.14
N ILE A 175 8.70 15.69 5.30
CA ILE A 175 9.17 17.07 5.43
C ILE A 175 10.50 17.27 4.68
N VAL A 176 11.43 16.33 4.79
CA VAL A 176 12.73 16.36 4.10
C VAL A 176 12.53 16.31 2.58
N ARG A 177 11.65 15.43 2.11
CA ARG A 177 11.25 15.34 0.69
C ARG A 177 10.68 16.66 0.20
N THR A 178 9.75 17.24 0.94
CA THR A 178 9.11 18.52 0.56
C THR A 178 10.15 19.62 0.46
N ARG A 179 11.07 19.69 1.44
CA ARG A 179 12.17 20.65 1.43
C ARG A 179 13.12 20.47 0.24
N LEU A 180 13.52 19.23 -0.04
CA LEU A 180 14.36 18.91 -1.21
C LEU A 180 13.66 19.23 -2.54
N SER A 181 12.36 19.01 -2.61
CA SER A 181 11.57 19.33 -3.80
C SER A 181 11.49 20.84 -4.03
N ILE A 182 11.26 21.61 -2.96
CA ILE A 182 11.26 23.08 -3.00
C ILE A 182 12.65 23.62 -3.35
N GLN A 183 13.71 23.12 -2.72
CA GLN A 183 15.10 23.49 -3.05
C GLN A 183 15.40 23.19 -4.51
N SER A 184 15.11 21.96 -4.97
CA SER A 184 15.34 21.58 -6.37
C SER A 184 14.54 22.42 -7.38
N ALA A 185 13.42 23.01 -6.97
CA ALA A 185 12.59 23.87 -7.80
C ALA A 185 13.10 25.34 -7.75
N SER A 186 13.43 25.86 -6.57
CA SER A 186 13.97 27.22 -6.38
C SER A 186 15.32 27.43 -7.07
N PHE A 187 16.25 26.48 -6.95
CA PHE A 187 17.55 26.53 -7.66
C PHE A 187 17.41 26.46 -9.19
N ALA A 188 16.27 25.98 -9.70
CA ALA A 188 15.99 25.96 -11.13
C ALA A 188 15.36 27.27 -11.62
N ASP A 189 14.41 27.86 -10.87
CA ASP A 189 13.79 29.15 -11.23
C ASP A 189 14.81 30.29 -11.26
N LEU A 190 15.83 30.24 -10.40
CA LEU A 190 16.85 31.29 -10.34
C LEU A 190 17.89 31.21 -11.46
N GLY A 191 17.94 30.13 -12.28
CA GLY A 191 19.02 29.93 -13.26
C GLY A 191 20.44 29.86 -12.65
N GLN A 192 20.57 30.05 -11.34
CA GLN A 192 21.81 30.11 -10.57
C GLN A 192 22.31 28.71 -10.20
N ARG A 193 22.37 27.80 -11.17
CA ARG A 193 23.30 26.68 -11.02
C ARG A 193 24.71 27.22 -11.17
N LYS A 194 25.34 27.62 -10.06
CA LYS A 194 26.81 27.61 -10.03
C LYS A 194 27.22 26.17 -10.33
N ALA A 195 27.96 25.97 -11.42
CA ALA A 195 28.41 24.67 -11.87
C ALA A 195 29.25 24.01 -10.76
N GLY A 196 28.63 23.17 -9.93
CA GLY A 196 29.31 22.48 -8.83
C GLY A 196 28.50 22.30 -7.53
N GLU A 197 27.43 23.07 -7.29
CA GLU A 197 26.61 22.88 -6.09
C GLU A 197 25.77 21.60 -6.19
N LYS A 198 26.12 20.60 -5.37
CA LYS A 198 25.35 19.37 -5.23
C LYS A 198 24.12 19.66 -4.38
N LEU A 199 22.95 19.24 -4.86
CA LEU A 199 21.76 19.17 -4.01
C LEU A 199 22.08 18.24 -2.83
N PRO A 200 21.81 18.66 -1.58
CA PRO A 200 22.05 17.82 -0.43
C PRO A 200 21.24 16.53 -0.56
N GLY A 201 21.81 15.42 -0.09
CA GLY A 201 21.11 14.14 -0.07
C GLY A 201 19.91 14.16 0.89
N MET A 202 18.98 13.22 0.75
CA MET A 202 17.85 13.09 1.69
C MET A 202 18.32 12.94 3.15
N PHE A 203 19.36 12.15 3.36
CA PHE A 203 19.95 11.98 4.69
C PHE A 203 20.65 13.25 5.19
N GLU A 204 21.39 13.93 4.31
CA GLU A 204 22.10 15.17 4.66
C GLU A 204 21.11 16.28 5.06
N THR A 205 20.05 16.47 4.28
CA THR A 205 18.98 17.43 4.60
C THR A 205 18.28 17.05 5.91
N MET A 206 18.03 15.77 6.17
CA MET A 206 17.46 15.31 7.44
C MET A 206 18.36 15.65 8.63
N VAL A 207 19.66 15.36 8.53
CA VAL A 207 20.65 15.67 9.58
C VAL A 207 20.77 17.17 9.78
N MET A 208 20.76 17.96 8.70
CA MET A 208 20.81 19.42 8.76
C MET A 208 19.57 19.98 9.48
N MET A 209 18.37 19.51 9.17
CA MET A 209 17.14 19.90 9.87
C MET A 209 17.21 19.55 11.36
N TYR A 210 17.64 18.33 11.67
CA TYR A 210 17.75 17.88 13.05
C TYR A 210 18.75 18.74 13.85
N ARG A 211 19.93 19.01 13.30
CA ARG A 211 20.99 19.75 14.02
C ARG A 211 20.75 21.25 14.09
N ASN A 212 20.20 21.85 13.04
CA ASN A 212 20.18 23.31 12.89
C ASN A 212 18.80 23.95 13.15
N GLU A 213 17.70 23.20 13.10
CA GLU A 213 16.34 23.77 13.13
C GLU A 213 15.51 23.37 14.37
N GLY A 214 16.08 22.61 15.30
CA GLY A 214 15.42 22.25 16.57
C GLY A 214 15.12 20.75 16.75
N GLY A 215 15.97 19.86 16.23
CA GLY A 215 15.90 18.43 16.53
C GLY A 215 14.66 17.75 15.97
N MET A 216 14.02 16.92 16.81
CA MET A 216 12.83 16.16 16.43
C MET A 216 11.62 17.06 16.13
N LEU A 217 11.46 18.19 16.83
CA LEU A 217 10.34 19.11 16.59
C LEU A 217 10.38 19.71 15.18
N ALA A 218 11.58 19.98 14.67
CA ALA A 218 11.76 20.46 13.30
C ALA A 218 11.27 19.43 12.27
N LEU A 219 11.53 18.14 12.50
CA LEU A 219 11.11 17.05 11.62
C LEU A 219 9.60 16.80 11.63
N TYR A 220 8.88 17.30 12.63
CA TYR A 220 7.42 17.15 12.79
C TYR A 220 6.64 18.45 12.56
N ARG A 221 7.32 19.52 12.12
CA ARG A 221 6.69 20.81 11.90
C ARG A 221 5.72 20.76 10.72
N GLY A 222 4.44 20.99 11.00
CA GLY A 222 3.36 20.94 10.01
C GLY A 222 2.53 19.64 10.02
N ILE A 223 2.75 18.74 10.99
CA ILE A 223 1.97 17.50 11.08
C ILE A 223 0.48 17.78 11.37
N VAL A 224 0.19 18.80 12.17
CA VAL A 224 -1.20 19.20 12.51
C VAL A 224 -2.02 19.52 11.27
N PRO A 225 -1.64 20.46 10.38
CA PRO A 225 -2.39 20.71 9.16
C PRO A 225 -2.41 19.50 8.22
N THR A 226 -1.32 18.72 8.17
CA THR A 226 -1.26 17.49 7.36
C THR A 226 -2.33 16.49 7.78
N VAL A 227 -2.46 16.21 9.08
CA VAL A 227 -3.45 15.26 9.61
C VAL A 227 -4.86 15.85 9.56
N ALA A 228 -5.00 17.15 9.86
CA ALA A 228 -6.29 17.85 9.79
C ALA A 228 -6.90 17.82 8.38
N GLY A 229 -6.07 17.91 7.33
CA GLY A 229 -6.52 17.83 5.94
C GLY A 229 -6.94 16.42 5.48
N VAL A 230 -6.51 15.35 6.16
CA VAL A 230 -6.83 13.97 5.77
C VAL A 230 -8.32 13.68 5.92
N ALA A 231 -8.92 14.07 7.05
CA ALA A 231 -10.33 13.79 7.33
C ALA A 231 -11.30 14.36 6.27
N PRO A 232 -11.28 15.67 5.93
CA PRO A 232 -12.15 16.22 4.90
C PRO A 232 -11.84 15.64 3.52
N TYR A 233 -10.57 15.37 3.21
CA TYR A 233 -10.18 14.77 1.93
C TYR A 233 -10.77 13.37 1.76
N VAL A 234 -10.60 12.50 2.75
CA VAL A 234 -11.11 11.12 2.73
C VAL A 234 -12.64 11.12 2.71
N GLY A 235 -13.29 11.96 3.51
CA GLY A 235 -14.75 12.06 3.56
C GLY A 235 -15.35 12.49 2.22
N LEU A 236 -14.84 13.58 1.63
CA LEU A 236 -15.30 14.06 0.32
C LEU A 236 -15.01 13.07 -0.80
N ASN A 237 -13.82 12.47 -0.80
CA ASN A 237 -13.45 11.47 -1.80
C ASN A 237 -14.41 10.28 -1.75
N PHE A 238 -14.68 9.74 -0.55
CA PHE A 238 -15.62 8.63 -0.38
C PHE A 238 -17.05 8.99 -0.81
N MET A 239 -17.56 10.15 -0.38
CA MET A 239 -18.89 10.62 -0.73
C MET A 239 -19.06 10.76 -2.26
N VAL A 240 -18.11 11.42 -2.93
CA VAL A 240 -18.16 11.62 -4.39
C VAL A 240 -17.95 10.28 -5.11
N TYR A 241 -17.07 9.42 -4.61
CA TYR A 241 -16.83 8.11 -5.19
C TYR A 241 -18.10 7.26 -5.23
N GLU A 242 -18.80 7.13 -4.09
CA GLU A 242 -20.04 6.37 -4.03
C GLU A 242 -21.13 6.99 -4.90
N SER A 243 -21.26 8.33 -4.91
CA SER A 243 -22.22 9.03 -5.77
C SER A 243 -21.98 8.77 -7.27
N VAL A 244 -20.74 8.91 -7.72
CA VAL A 244 -20.35 8.69 -9.12
C VAL A 244 -20.44 7.20 -9.48
N ARG A 245 -20.08 6.31 -8.55
CA ARG A 245 -20.21 4.87 -8.74
C ARG A 245 -21.67 4.47 -8.94
N VAL A 246 -22.60 4.97 -8.12
CA VAL A 246 -24.04 4.70 -8.28
C VAL A 246 -24.54 5.21 -9.62
N TYR A 247 -24.15 6.42 -10.02
CA TYR A 247 -24.55 6.99 -11.31
C TYR A 247 -24.02 6.21 -12.52
N LEU A 248 -22.76 5.73 -12.45
CA LEU A 248 -22.11 4.98 -13.54
C LEU A 248 -22.45 3.48 -13.55
N THR A 249 -23.18 2.96 -12.55
CA THR A 249 -23.54 1.54 -12.47
C THR A 249 -24.93 1.32 -13.08
N PRO A 250 -25.06 0.61 -14.22
CA PRO A 250 -26.34 0.35 -14.84
C PRO A 250 -27.26 -0.47 -13.92
N PRO A 251 -28.59 -0.29 -13.99
CA PRO A 251 -29.53 -1.11 -13.24
C PRO A 251 -29.38 -2.58 -13.68
N GLY A 252 -28.90 -3.44 -12.76
CA GLY A 252 -28.70 -4.88 -12.98
C GLY A 252 -27.26 -5.37 -12.79
N GLU A 253 -26.24 -4.49 -12.84
CA GLU A 253 -24.85 -4.87 -12.58
C GLU A 253 -24.45 -4.59 -11.12
N LYS A 254 -24.16 -5.62 -10.33
CA LYS A 254 -23.66 -5.44 -8.95
C LYS A 254 -22.21 -4.92 -8.89
N ASN A 255 -21.45 -5.03 -9.98
CA ASN A 255 -20.04 -4.67 -10.04
C ASN A 255 -19.71 -3.88 -11.31
N PRO A 256 -19.41 -2.58 -11.22
CA PRO A 256 -18.97 -1.82 -12.39
C PRO A 256 -17.62 -2.32 -12.91
N SER A 257 -17.45 -2.28 -14.24
CA SER A 257 -16.19 -2.57 -14.93
C SER A 257 -15.02 -1.79 -14.33
N SER A 258 -13.81 -2.37 -14.37
CA SER A 258 -12.58 -1.75 -13.86
C SER A 258 -12.35 -0.33 -14.40
N ALA A 259 -12.71 -0.07 -15.66
CA ALA A 259 -12.63 1.26 -16.26
C ALA A 259 -13.58 2.27 -15.61
N ARG A 260 -14.81 1.86 -15.28
CA ARG A 260 -15.80 2.72 -14.58
C ARG A 260 -15.38 3.00 -13.13
N LYS A 261 -14.82 2.00 -12.45
CA LYS A 261 -14.25 2.19 -11.10
C LYS A 261 -13.08 3.17 -11.12
N LEU A 262 -12.23 3.09 -12.14
CA LEU A 262 -11.12 4.02 -12.33
C LEU A 262 -11.63 5.44 -12.61
N LEU A 263 -12.63 5.59 -13.47
CA LEU A 263 -13.25 6.89 -13.75
C LEU A 263 -13.90 7.51 -12.50
N ALA A 264 -14.65 6.71 -11.74
CA ALA A 264 -15.23 7.16 -10.47
C ALA A 264 -14.15 7.59 -9.48
N GLY A 265 -13.06 6.84 -9.38
CA GLY A 265 -11.89 7.19 -8.57
C GLY A 265 -11.19 8.47 -9.03
N ALA A 266 -11.08 8.69 -10.34
CA ALA A 266 -10.47 9.89 -10.90
C ALA A 266 -11.32 11.14 -10.62
N ILE A 267 -12.64 11.07 -10.82
CA ILE A 267 -13.56 12.19 -10.58
C ILE A 267 -13.62 12.53 -9.09
N SER A 268 -13.81 11.53 -8.24
CA SER A 268 -13.83 11.72 -6.77
C SER A 268 -12.53 12.29 -6.23
N GLY A 269 -11.39 11.76 -6.70
CA GLY A 269 -10.08 12.30 -6.35
C GLY A 269 -9.90 13.75 -6.80
N ALA A 270 -10.33 14.11 -8.01
CA ALA A 270 -10.23 15.48 -8.52
C ALA A 270 -11.10 16.46 -7.72
N VAL A 271 -12.35 16.10 -7.43
CA VAL A 271 -13.28 16.94 -6.65
C VAL A 271 -12.76 17.11 -5.22
N ALA A 272 -12.44 16.01 -4.54
CA ALA A 272 -11.92 16.06 -3.18
C ALA A 272 -10.64 16.90 -3.10
N GLN A 273 -9.69 16.66 -4.01
CA GLN A 273 -8.43 17.41 -4.04
C GLN A 273 -8.65 18.90 -4.32
N THR A 274 -9.63 19.28 -5.14
CA THR A 274 -9.95 20.68 -5.45
C THR A 274 -10.54 21.38 -4.23
N CYS A 275 -11.46 20.72 -3.53
CA CYS A 275 -12.10 21.27 -2.34
C CYS A 275 -11.16 21.36 -1.13
N THR A 276 -10.22 20.41 -0.97
CA THR A 276 -9.31 20.38 0.18
C THR A 276 -7.93 20.98 -0.11
N TYR A 277 -7.66 21.42 -1.35
CA TYR A 277 -6.39 22.05 -1.69
C TYR A 277 -6.00 23.27 -0.84
N PRO A 278 -6.96 24.13 -0.40
CA PRO A 278 -6.61 25.32 0.38
C PRO A 278 -6.21 25.04 1.84
N LEU A 279 -6.44 23.82 2.33
CA LEU A 279 -6.13 23.39 3.70
C LEU A 279 -4.66 22.93 3.81
#